data_AF-A0A4Q5PQ60-F1
#
_entry.id   AF-A0A4Q5PQ60-F1
#
_cell.length_a   1.000
_cell.length_b   1.000
_cell.length_c   1.000
_cell.angle_alpha   90.00
_cell.angle_beta   90.00
_cell.angle_gamma   90.00
#
_symmetry.space_group_name_H-M   'P 1'
#
loop_
_entity.id
_entity.type
_entity.pdbx_description
1 polymer ?
#
loop_
_entity_poly.entity_id
_entity_poly.type
_entity_poly.pdbx_seq_one_letter_code
_entity_poly.pdbx_strand_id
1 'polypeptide(L)'
;MHRLLLFVPTSFSSTLPAQGFTTQEFFMTSFKKTAAALALLASAGSAPVFAVTASADIDVTAGIAPVLSMTCTPVKFGVWRVPVRNSGSATAIELSLISDTPTVSGNTAGGVALSTTAGWGAARGQCTVTGSAAADSTLLNITAANSTGTLGADSSSAYTGLSAPATPIAALGYALAAATTAPLTSGGTTFYVGGSLSIPQNVTTANYGAYKATLAPVITADDQQ
;
A
#
# COMPACT_ATOMS: atom_id res chain seq x y z
N MET A 1 -53.40 -11.64 -20.86
CA MET A 1 -53.07 -11.09 -22.19
C MET A 1 -51.63 -10.62 -22.16
N HIS A 2 -50.78 -11.22 -23.00
CA HIS A 2 -49.35 -10.94 -23.13
C HIS A 2 -49.11 -9.60 -23.84
N ARG A 3 -48.10 -8.83 -23.43
CA ARG A 3 -47.23 -8.12 -24.39
C ARG A 3 -45.88 -7.73 -23.79
N LEU A 4 -44.87 -8.40 -24.33
CA LEU A 4 -43.44 -8.19 -24.27
C LEU A 4 -43.06 -6.96 -25.11
N LEU A 5 -42.22 -6.05 -24.61
CA LEU A 5 -41.61 -4.97 -25.38
C LEU A 5 -40.09 -5.10 -25.36
N LEU A 6 -39.53 -5.15 -26.57
CA LEU A 6 -38.12 -5.40 -26.88
C LEU A 6 -37.21 -4.21 -26.59
N PHE A 7 -35.96 -4.57 -26.24
CA PHE A 7 -34.75 -3.75 -26.21
C PHE A 7 -34.30 -3.26 -27.60
N VAL A 8 -33.74 -2.05 -27.65
CA VAL A 8 -32.80 -1.58 -28.69
C VAL A 8 -31.67 -0.82 -28.00
N PRO A 9 -30.38 -1.20 -28.13
CA PRO A 9 -29.28 -0.38 -27.66
C PRO A 9 -28.76 0.53 -28.77
N THR A 10 -28.63 1.82 -28.45
CA THR A 10 -27.97 2.84 -29.26
C THR A 10 -26.45 2.81 -29.06
N SER A 11 -25.74 2.90 -30.17
CA SER A 11 -24.28 2.91 -30.32
C SER A 11 -23.61 4.06 -29.55
N PHE A 12 -22.51 3.77 -28.84
CA PHE A 12 -21.58 4.78 -28.33
C PHE A 12 -20.38 4.91 -29.26
N SER A 13 -20.15 6.13 -29.72
CA SER A 13 -18.95 6.57 -30.43
C SER A 13 -18.09 7.36 -29.44
N SER A 14 -16.81 7.00 -29.30
CA SER A 14 -15.85 7.83 -28.55
C SER A 14 -14.49 7.81 -29.25
N THR A 15 -14.22 8.89 -29.96
CA THR A 15 -12.93 9.36 -30.43
C THR A 15 -12.11 9.89 -29.25
N LEU A 16 -10.81 9.57 -29.16
CA LEU A 16 -9.81 10.37 -28.44
C LEU A 16 -8.39 10.14 -29.02
N PRO A 17 -7.46 11.09 -28.81
CA PRO A 17 -6.44 11.47 -29.77
C PRO A 17 -5.04 10.88 -29.52
N ALA A 18 -4.18 11.07 -30.52
CA ALA A 18 -2.75 10.84 -30.50
C ALA A 18 -1.97 11.88 -29.68
N GLN A 19 -0.99 11.43 -28.89
CA GLN A 19 0.37 11.96 -28.62
C GLN A 19 1.02 10.86 -27.73
N GLY A 20 2.18 10.24 -27.98
CA GLY A 20 3.49 10.73 -28.39
C GLY A 20 4.43 10.60 -27.19
N PHE A 21 5.32 9.59 -27.14
CA PHE A 21 6.53 9.60 -26.30
C PHE A 21 7.57 8.57 -26.77
N THR A 22 8.81 8.90 -26.45
CA THR A 22 10.08 8.70 -27.16
C THR A 22 10.81 7.37 -27.01
N THR A 23 11.50 7.03 -28.10
CA THR A 23 12.77 6.29 -28.30
C THR A 23 13.58 5.88 -27.06
N GLN A 24 13.89 4.57 -26.92
CA GLN A 24 15.24 4.12 -26.57
C GLN A 24 15.52 2.71 -27.11
N GLU A 25 16.72 2.56 -27.65
CA GLU A 25 17.25 1.45 -28.44
C GLU A 25 17.45 0.15 -27.65
N PHE A 26 17.24 -1.02 -28.27
CA PHE A 26 18.04 -2.20 -27.93
C PHE A 26 18.22 -3.13 -29.15
N PHE A 27 19.44 -3.08 -29.69
CA PHE A 27 20.18 -4.08 -30.48
C PHE A 27 19.40 -5.04 -31.39
N MET A 28 19.35 -4.70 -32.68
CA MET A 28 19.01 -5.61 -33.76
C MET A 28 20.30 -6.14 -34.39
N THR A 29 20.68 -7.38 -34.07
CA THR A 29 21.82 -8.04 -34.70
C THR A 29 21.45 -8.45 -36.13
N SER A 30 22.12 -7.81 -37.08
CA SER A 30 22.02 -8.01 -38.53
C SER A 30 22.17 -9.48 -38.93
N PHE A 31 21.23 -10.01 -39.72
CA PHE A 31 21.50 -11.10 -40.66
C PHE A 31 21.17 -10.64 -42.08
N LYS A 32 22.25 -10.33 -42.82
CA LYS A 32 22.26 -10.08 -44.25
C LYS A 32 21.74 -11.32 -44.99
N LYS A 33 20.74 -11.17 -45.85
CA LYS A 33 20.52 -12.08 -46.98
C LYS A 33 20.50 -11.28 -48.27
N THR A 34 21.60 -11.43 -49.00
CA THR A 34 21.84 -11.03 -50.38
C THR A 34 20.77 -11.61 -51.29
N ALA A 35 20.03 -10.74 -52.00
CA ALA A 35 19.21 -11.12 -53.14
C ALA A 35 19.92 -10.65 -54.42
N ALA A 36 20.44 -11.60 -55.19
CA ALA A 36 20.95 -11.34 -56.53
C ALA A 36 19.77 -11.17 -57.49
N ALA A 37 19.71 -10.04 -58.18
CA ALA A 37 18.78 -9.79 -59.26
C ALA A 37 19.37 -10.33 -60.57
N LEU A 38 18.65 -11.23 -61.24
CA LEU A 38 18.83 -11.51 -62.67
C LEU A 38 17.45 -11.46 -63.32
N ALA A 39 17.31 -10.60 -64.31
CA ALA A 39 16.05 -10.34 -65.02
C ALA A 39 16.15 -10.83 -66.47
N LEU A 40 14.97 -11.17 -67.03
CA LEU A 40 14.57 -11.16 -68.45
C LEU A 40 15.01 -12.37 -69.30
N LEU A 41 14.21 -13.01 -70.18
CA LEU A 41 12.80 -12.97 -70.63
C LEU A 41 12.45 -14.38 -71.15
N ALA A 42 11.18 -14.80 -71.09
CA ALA A 42 10.41 -15.31 -72.25
C ALA A 42 9.17 -16.12 -71.82
N SER A 43 8.02 -15.60 -72.22
CA SER A 43 6.80 -16.26 -72.71
C SER A 43 6.25 -17.56 -72.07
N ALA A 44 4.94 -17.49 -71.84
CA ALA A 44 3.94 -18.56 -71.78
C ALA A 44 3.67 -19.17 -70.39
N GLY A 45 2.43 -18.91 -69.94
CA GLY A 45 1.83 -19.48 -68.76
C GLY A 45 1.81 -18.52 -67.58
N SER A 46 0.80 -17.64 -67.53
CA SER A 46 0.35 -17.10 -66.25
C SER A 46 -0.27 -18.25 -65.45
N ALA A 47 0.55 -19.16 -64.92
CA ALA A 47 0.14 -19.97 -63.81
C ALA A 47 0.22 -19.03 -62.59
N PRO A 48 -0.90 -18.66 -61.97
CA PRO A 48 -0.83 -17.94 -60.71
C PRO A 48 -0.03 -18.79 -59.72
N VAL A 49 1.17 -18.36 -59.36
CA VAL A 49 1.88 -18.93 -58.22
C VAL A 49 1.19 -18.37 -56.99
N PHE A 50 0.10 -19.04 -56.61
CA PHE A 50 -0.55 -18.78 -55.34
C PHE A 50 0.43 -19.17 -54.24
N ALA A 51 0.73 -18.25 -53.32
CA ALA A 51 1.39 -18.63 -52.07
C ALA A 51 0.47 -19.66 -51.38
N VAL A 52 0.91 -20.92 -51.30
CA VAL A 52 0.03 -22.01 -50.88
C VAL A 52 -0.17 -22.02 -49.36
N THR A 53 0.76 -21.45 -48.58
CA THR A 53 0.61 -21.23 -47.13
C THR A 53 1.64 -20.21 -46.63
N ALA A 54 1.24 -19.40 -45.64
CA ALA A 54 2.13 -18.55 -44.84
C ALA A 54 1.85 -18.82 -43.35
N SER A 55 2.90 -18.82 -42.53
CA SER A 55 2.80 -19.04 -41.08
C SER A 55 3.58 -17.95 -40.34
N ALA A 56 3.04 -17.54 -39.20
CA ALA A 56 3.70 -16.68 -38.24
C ALA A 56 3.54 -17.30 -36.85
N ASP A 57 4.54 -17.10 -36.00
CA ASP A 57 4.43 -17.45 -34.58
C ASP A 57 3.52 -16.43 -33.89
N ILE A 58 2.63 -16.91 -33.01
CA ILE A 58 1.81 -16.08 -32.13
C ILE A 58 2.25 -16.39 -30.70
N ASP A 59 2.71 -15.36 -29.99
CA ASP A 59 2.97 -15.48 -28.56
C ASP A 59 1.65 -15.52 -27.79
N VAL A 60 1.51 -16.51 -26.91
CA VAL A 60 0.42 -16.62 -25.95
C VAL A 60 0.98 -16.27 -24.57
N THR A 61 0.49 -15.19 -23.99
CA THR A 61 0.85 -14.76 -22.64
C THR A 61 -0.34 -14.89 -21.69
N ALA A 62 -0.05 -15.29 -20.45
CA ALA A 62 -1.02 -15.37 -19.36
C ALA A 62 -0.38 -14.87 -18.06
N GLY A 63 -1.21 -14.33 -17.16
CA GLY A 63 -0.80 -13.88 -15.82
C GLY A 63 -1.76 -14.40 -14.74
N ILE A 64 -1.23 -14.65 -13.54
CA ILE A 64 -1.99 -15.04 -12.35
C ILE A 64 -1.73 -13.96 -11.30
N ALA A 65 -2.79 -13.49 -10.64
CA ALA A 65 -2.71 -12.56 -9.51
C ALA A 65 -3.29 -13.21 -8.25
N PRO A 66 -2.87 -12.79 -7.04
CA PRO A 66 -3.49 -13.22 -5.80
C PRO A 66 -4.97 -12.84 -5.79
N VAL A 67 -5.82 -13.75 -5.30
CA VAL A 67 -7.25 -13.48 -5.12
C VAL A 67 -7.42 -12.41 -4.05
N LEU A 68 -6.71 -12.52 -2.92
CA LEU A 68 -6.78 -11.55 -1.82
C LEU A 68 -5.56 -10.63 -1.80
N SER A 69 -5.80 -9.32 -1.70
CA SER A 69 -4.75 -8.30 -1.55
C SER A 69 -5.08 -7.35 -0.40
N MET A 70 -4.06 -6.90 0.32
CA MET A 70 -4.18 -5.93 1.40
C MET A 70 -3.09 -4.86 1.31
N THR A 71 -3.49 -3.61 1.53
CA THR A 71 -2.56 -2.49 1.70
C THR A 71 -2.88 -1.76 2.99
N CYS A 72 -1.85 -1.35 3.74
CA CYS A 72 -2.02 -0.63 5.00
C CYS A 72 -1.22 0.67 5.02
N THR A 73 -1.81 1.75 5.54
CA THR A 73 -1.06 2.93 5.94
C THR A 73 -0.44 2.73 7.32
N PRO A 74 0.71 3.36 7.61
CA PRO A 74 1.37 3.21 8.91
C PRO A 74 0.56 3.88 10.03
N VAL A 75 0.57 3.28 11.22
CA VAL A 75 0.10 3.92 12.46
C VAL A 75 1.12 4.97 12.89
N LYS A 76 0.67 6.20 13.11
CA LYS A 76 1.49 7.32 13.59
C LYS A 76 0.90 7.87 14.88
N PHE A 77 1.64 7.78 15.97
CA PHE A 77 1.27 8.47 17.22
C PHE A 77 1.54 9.99 17.17
N GLY A 78 2.22 10.47 16.13
CA GLY A 78 2.64 11.86 15.98
C GLY A 78 3.88 12.20 16.80
N VAL A 79 4.30 13.46 16.73
CA VAL A 79 5.45 13.98 17.52
C VAL A 79 4.94 14.73 18.74
N TRP A 80 5.37 14.31 19.92
CA TRP A 80 4.94 14.87 21.20
C TRP A 80 6.02 15.74 21.83
N ARG A 81 5.60 16.89 22.37
CA ARG A 81 6.44 17.72 23.24
C ARG A 81 6.32 17.15 24.64
N VAL A 82 7.38 16.52 25.13
CA VAL A 82 7.44 15.91 26.45
C VAL A 82 8.55 16.58 27.26
N PRO A 83 8.26 17.21 28.40
CA PRO A 83 9.30 17.83 29.23
C PRO A 83 10.36 16.83 29.71
N VAL A 84 11.56 17.31 29.98
CA VAL A 84 12.57 16.55 30.71
C VAL A 84 12.04 16.24 32.11
N ARG A 85 12.16 15.00 32.54
CA ARG A 85 11.71 14.53 33.85
C ARG A 85 12.48 13.29 34.29
N ASN A 86 12.67 13.13 35.58
CA ASN A 86 13.40 12.02 36.20
C ASN A 86 12.56 11.23 37.23
N SER A 87 11.27 11.59 37.38
CA SER A 87 10.36 11.03 38.37
C SER A 87 8.90 11.19 37.93
N GLY A 88 7.99 10.53 38.66
CA GLY A 88 6.55 10.49 38.36
C GLY A 88 6.14 9.22 37.64
N SER A 89 4.92 9.19 37.09
CA SER A 89 4.39 8.05 36.33
C SER A 89 4.69 8.17 34.83
N ALA A 90 4.48 7.08 34.09
CA ALA A 90 4.49 7.11 32.63
C ALA A 90 3.36 7.99 32.07
N THR A 91 3.53 8.43 30.82
CA THR A 91 2.48 9.05 30.02
C THR A 91 1.96 8.01 29.03
N ALA A 92 0.65 7.85 28.96
CA ALA A 92 0.01 7.03 27.94
C ALA A 92 -0.66 7.93 26.90
N ILE A 93 -0.44 7.62 25.62
CA ILE A 93 -1.08 8.25 24.48
C ILE A 93 -1.90 7.17 23.78
N GLU A 94 -3.20 7.39 23.68
CA GLU A 94 -4.14 6.45 23.07
C GLU A 94 -4.63 6.98 21.74
N LEU A 95 -4.52 6.17 20.69
CA LEU A 95 -5.02 6.43 19.36
C LEU A 95 -6.13 5.41 19.05
N SER A 96 -7.38 5.90 19.01
CA SER A 96 -8.55 5.04 18.83
C SER A 96 -8.68 4.50 17.41
N LEU A 97 -9.53 3.48 17.23
CA LEU A 97 -9.87 2.95 15.89
C LEU A 97 -10.80 3.86 15.08
N ILE A 98 -11.42 4.87 15.72
CA ILE A 98 -12.49 5.69 15.11
C ILE A 98 -12.08 7.15 14.90
N SER A 99 -10.94 7.58 15.43
CA SER A 99 -10.49 8.97 15.39
C SER A 99 -8.97 9.06 15.35
N ASP A 100 -8.45 9.99 14.55
CA ASP A 100 -7.02 10.35 14.49
C ASP A 100 -6.60 11.29 15.62
N THR A 101 -7.54 11.73 16.45
CA THR A 101 -7.24 12.59 17.60
C THR A 101 -6.80 11.70 18.76
N PRO A 102 -5.52 11.74 19.17
CA PRO A 102 -5.06 10.95 20.30
C PRO A 102 -5.55 11.56 21.60
N THR A 103 -5.73 10.72 22.62
CA THR A 103 -5.98 11.15 24.00
C THR A 103 -4.75 10.89 24.84
N VAL A 104 -4.56 11.66 25.91
CA VAL A 104 -3.39 11.58 26.79
C VAL A 104 -3.84 11.34 28.22
N SER A 105 -3.15 10.43 28.91
CA SER A 105 -3.37 10.15 30.31
C SER A 105 -2.04 9.87 31.05
N GLY A 106 -2.11 9.68 32.36
CA GLY A 106 -0.94 9.51 33.22
C GLY A 106 -0.25 10.84 33.56
N ASN A 107 1.08 10.87 33.57
CA ASN A 107 1.82 12.08 33.92
C ASN A 107 1.88 13.07 32.77
N THR A 108 1.05 14.11 32.82
CA THR A 108 1.02 15.21 31.84
C THR A 108 1.64 16.50 32.36
N ALA A 109 2.28 16.45 33.54
CA ALA A 109 2.88 17.62 34.19
C ALA A 109 3.93 18.28 33.29
N GLY A 110 3.94 19.61 33.30
CA GLY A 110 4.84 20.41 32.47
C GLY A 110 4.40 20.57 31.00
N GLY A 111 3.21 20.08 30.64
CA GLY A 111 2.57 20.40 29.35
C GLY A 111 2.87 19.40 28.24
N VAL A 112 2.65 18.10 28.50
CA VAL A 112 2.71 17.10 27.43
C VAL A 112 1.65 17.41 26.37
N ALA A 113 2.08 17.65 25.14
CA ALA A 113 1.19 18.06 24.06
C ALA A 113 1.65 17.54 22.70
N LEU A 114 0.70 17.28 21.81
CA LEU A 114 0.99 16.94 20.42
C LEU A 114 1.56 18.17 19.71
N SER A 115 2.60 17.99 18.89
CA SER A 115 3.16 19.08 18.11
C SER A 115 2.19 19.53 17.03
N THR A 116 2.12 20.85 16.81
CA THR A 116 1.34 21.48 15.73
C THR A 116 2.12 21.63 14.42
N THR A 117 3.37 21.14 14.37
CA THR A 117 4.18 21.15 13.14
C THR A 117 3.48 20.36 12.04
N ALA A 118 3.35 20.96 10.85
CA ALA A 118 2.73 20.30 9.70
C ALA A 118 3.43 18.96 9.38
N GLY A 119 2.65 17.91 9.16
CA GLY A 119 3.15 16.56 8.88
C GLY A 119 3.58 15.75 10.11
N TRP A 120 3.53 16.31 11.33
CA TRP A 120 3.87 15.60 12.58
C TRP A 120 2.65 15.12 13.37
N GLY A 121 1.45 15.26 12.80
CA GLY A 121 0.21 14.81 13.41
C GLY A 121 0.14 13.29 13.60
N ALA A 122 -0.70 12.88 14.55
CA ALA A 122 -1.09 11.49 14.68
C ALA A 122 -2.02 11.07 13.54
N ALA A 123 -1.99 9.79 13.18
CA ALA A 123 -2.86 9.18 12.19
C ALA A 123 -3.00 7.68 12.49
N ARG A 124 -4.23 7.18 12.53
CA ARG A 124 -4.46 5.74 12.65
C ARG A 124 -4.03 5.04 11.35
N GLY A 125 -3.59 3.80 11.47
CA GLY A 125 -3.37 2.95 10.31
C GLY A 125 -4.71 2.59 9.67
N GLN A 126 -4.74 2.51 8.35
CA GLN A 126 -5.90 2.11 7.57
C GLN A 126 -5.48 0.96 6.68
N CYS A 127 -6.12 -0.19 6.84
CA CYS A 127 -5.91 -1.35 6.01
C CYS A 127 -7.11 -1.54 5.08
N THR A 128 -6.84 -1.67 3.79
CA THR A 128 -7.84 -1.93 2.74
C THR A 128 -7.57 -3.31 2.14
N VAL A 129 -8.57 -4.17 2.24
CA VAL A 129 -8.57 -5.52 1.68
C VAL A 129 -9.45 -5.54 0.43
N THR A 130 -9.00 -6.21 -0.61
CA THR A 130 -9.71 -6.33 -1.91
C THR A 130 -9.51 -7.70 -2.53
N GLY A 131 -10.43 -8.07 -3.42
CA GLY A 131 -10.33 -9.25 -4.28
C GLY A 131 -10.87 -10.55 -3.67
N SER A 132 -11.40 -10.51 -2.44
CA SER A 132 -12.04 -11.68 -1.84
C SER A 132 -13.20 -12.19 -2.71
N ALA A 133 -13.27 -13.50 -2.90
CA ALA A 133 -14.37 -14.17 -3.58
C ALA A 133 -15.48 -14.62 -2.61
N ALA A 134 -15.30 -14.39 -1.30
CA ALA A 134 -16.29 -14.73 -0.30
C ALA A 134 -17.56 -13.87 -0.46
N ALA A 135 -18.69 -14.40 0.01
CA ALA A 135 -19.95 -13.67 -0.02
C ALA A 135 -19.91 -12.40 0.83
N ASP A 136 -20.70 -11.40 0.44
CA ASP A 136 -20.90 -10.20 1.26
C ASP A 136 -21.32 -10.58 2.68
N SER A 137 -20.92 -9.76 3.66
CA SER A 137 -21.04 -9.99 5.11
C SER A 137 -20.19 -11.12 5.70
N THR A 138 -19.42 -11.86 4.90
CA THR A 138 -18.36 -12.74 5.44
C THR A 138 -17.41 -11.89 6.28
N LEU A 139 -17.14 -12.32 7.50
CA LEU A 139 -16.24 -11.62 8.41
C LEU A 139 -14.80 -12.04 8.11
N LEU A 140 -13.97 -11.09 7.69
CA LEU A 140 -12.52 -11.30 7.66
C LEU A 140 -12.04 -11.58 9.08
N ASN A 141 -11.17 -12.57 9.24
CA ASN A 141 -10.43 -12.76 10.47
C ASN A 141 -9.16 -11.91 10.40
N ILE A 142 -9.01 -10.98 11.35
CA ILE A 142 -7.89 -10.04 11.38
C ILE A 142 -7.01 -10.39 12.58
N THR A 143 -5.73 -10.61 12.30
CA THR A 143 -4.73 -10.91 13.33
C THR A 143 -3.57 -9.92 13.25
N ALA A 144 -2.97 -9.64 14.41
CA ALA A 144 -1.81 -8.77 14.53
C ALA A 144 -0.67 -9.53 15.22
N ALA A 145 0.44 -9.70 14.51
CA ALA A 145 1.70 -10.16 15.09
C ALA A 145 2.58 -8.96 15.46
N ASN A 146 3.41 -9.14 16.49
CA ASN A 146 4.23 -8.07 17.06
C ASN A 146 3.39 -6.82 17.41
N SER A 147 2.16 -7.03 17.89
CA SER A 147 1.25 -5.94 18.25
C SER A 147 1.74 -5.17 19.47
N THR A 148 2.58 -5.76 20.32
CA THR A 148 3.23 -5.08 21.44
C THR A 148 4.75 -5.10 21.26
N GLY A 149 5.41 -4.00 21.58
CA GLY A 149 6.86 -3.94 21.50
C GLY A 149 7.45 -2.63 22.00
N THR A 150 8.74 -2.44 21.73
CA THR A 150 9.45 -1.20 22.03
C THR A 150 9.78 -0.42 20.76
N LEU A 151 9.92 0.89 20.91
CA LEU A 151 10.40 1.76 19.85
C LEU A 151 11.90 2.04 20.03
N GLY A 152 12.64 1.97 18.93
CA GLY A 152 14.05 2.32 18.84
C GLY A 152 14.28 3.60 18.04
N ALA A 153 15.52 4.09 18.01
CA ALA A 153 15.90 5.24 17.19
C ALA A 153 15.54 5.04 15.72
N ASP A 154 14.98 6.07 15.09
CA ASP A 154 14.67 6.07 13.67
C ASP A 154 15.49 7.10 12.89
N SER A 155 16.56 6.65 12.24
CA SER A 155 17.37 7.48 11.34
C SER A 155 16.71 7.75 9.98
N SER A 156 15.65 7.02 9.63
CA SER A 156 14.86 7.20 8.39
C SER A 156 13.61 8.05 8.57
N SER A 157 13.41 8.62 9.77
CA SER A 157 12.25 9.38 10.27
C SER A 157 11.21 9.77 9.22
N ALA A 158 9.97 9.31 9.43
CA ALA A 158 8.80 9.78 8.68
C ALA A 158 8.40 11.24 8.99
N TYR A 159 9.09 11.89 9.94
CA TYR A 159 8.84 13.28 10.35
C TYR A 159 9.97 14.16 9.83
N THR A 160 9.69 14.95 8.79
CA THR A 160 10.67 15.85 8.17
C THR A 160 11.30 16.77 9.22
N GLY A 161 12.64 16.81 9.24
CA GLY A 161 13.41 17.65 10.15
C GLY A 161 13.57 17.11 11.58
N LEU A 162 13.03 15.93 11.90
CA LEU A 162 13.24 15.28 13.19
C LEU A 162 14.27 14.16 13.06
N SER A 163 15.45 14.37 13.66
CA SER A 163 16.51 13.35 13.71
C SER A 163 16.21 12.24 14.71
N ALA A 164 16.92 11.12 14.59
CA ALA A 164 16.93 10.09 15.63
C ALA A 164 17.44 10.64 16.98
N PRO A 165 17.00 10.08 18.13
CA PRO A 165 17.53 10.44 19.44
C PRO A 165 18.99 10.00 19.58
N ALA A 166 19.79 10.79 20.30
CA ALA A 166 21.18 10.44 20.62
C ALA A 166 21.26 9.23 21.57
N THR A 167 20.28 9.09 22.46
CA THR A 167 20.15 7.94 23.36
C THR A 167 18.69 7.49 23.36
N PRO A 168 18.34 6.38 22.71
CA PRO A 168 16.97 5.87 22.68
C PRO A 168 16.47 5.52 24.10
N ILE A 169 15.18 5.71 24.34
CA ILE A 169 14.55 5.28 25.59
C ILE A 169 14.22 3.79 25.44
N ALA A 170 14.87 2.92 26.22
CA ALA A 170 14.66 1.47 26.13
C ALA A 170 13.21 1.03 26.46
N ALA A 171 12.53 1.77 27.35
CA ALA A 171 11.17 1.47 27.80
C ALA A 171 10.06 2.23 27.05
N LEU A 172 10.38 2.92 25.93
CA LEU A 172 9.36 3.54 25.09
C LEU A 172 8.62 2.43 24.35
N GLY A 173 7.39 2.15 24.77
CA GLY A 173 6.62 0.98 24.34
C GLY A 173 5.40 1.34 23.51
N TYR A 174 4.94 0.41 22.68
CA TYR A 174 3.67 0.49 21.98
C TYR A 174 2.85 -0.78 22.17
N ALA A 175 1.53 -0.65 22.07
CA ALA A 175 0.59 -1.75 21.94
C ALA A 175 -0.46 -1.38 20.88
N LEU A 176 -0.46 -2.06 19.74
CA LEU A 176 -1.43 -1.86 18.68
C LEU A 176 -2.76 -2.53 19.00
N ALA A 177 -3.81 -1.88 18.57
CA ALA A 177 -5.16 -2.42 18.52
C ALA A 177 -5.65 -2.40 17.08
N ALA A 178 -6.29 -3.47 16.64
CA ALA A 178 -6.99 -3.55 15.37
C ALA A 178 -8.38 -4.14 15.61
N ALA A 179 -9.31 -3.91 14.69
CA ALA A 179 -10.51 -4.72 14.64
C ALA A 179 -10.11 -6.19 14.47
N THR A 180 -10.76 -7.12 15.18
CA THR A 180 -10.53 -8.56 15.01
C THR A 180 -11.33 -9.14 13.86
N THR A 181 -12.39 -8.44 13.46
CA THR A 181 -13.21 -8.78 12.30
C THR A 181 -13.63 -7.54 11.51
N ALA A 182 -13.81 -7.72 10.21
CA ALA A 182 -14.41 -6.71 9.34
C ALA A 182 -15.31 -7.40 8.30
N PRO A 183 -16.57 -6.97 8.13
CA PRO A 183 -17.44 -7.55 7.12
C PRO A 183 -16.96 -7.16 5.72
N LEU A 184 -16.96 -8.14 4.82
CA LEU A 184 -16.75 -7.91 3.40
C LEU A 184 -17.97 -7.27 2.77
N THR A 185 -17.72 -6.39 1.80
CA THR A 185 -18.73 -5.78 0.93
C THR A 185 -18.13 -5.69 -0.46
N SER A 186 -18.75 -6.39 -1.42
CA SER A 186 -18.31 -6.48 -2.81
C SER A 186 -16.84 -6.91 -2.93
N GLY A 187 -16.46 -7.97 -2.20
CA GLY A 187 -15.12 -8.56 -2.26
C GLY A 187 -14.01 -7.75 -1.59
N GLY A 188 -14.35 -6.71 -0.81
CA GLY A 188 -13.37 -5.91 -0.07
C GLY A 188 -13.91 -5.31 1.22
N THR A 189 -13.02 -4.71 2.01
CA THR A 189 -13.38 -3.96 3.21
C THR A 189 -12.24 -3.03 3.65
N THR A 190 -12.54 -2.10 4.54
CA THR A 190 -11.55 -1.23 5.19
C THR A 190 -11.71 -1.32 6.69
N PHE A 191 -10.60 -1.46 7.40
CA PHE A 191 -10.55 -1.38 8.86
C PHE A 191 -9.37 -0.52 9.31
N TYR A 192 -9.45 -0.07 10.56
CA TYR A 192 -8.44 0.81 11.15
C TYR A 192 -7.62 0.10 12.23
N VAL A 193 -6.39 0.56 12.38
CA VAL A 193 -5.42 0.12 13.38
C VAL A 193 -5.00 1.34 14.20
N GLY A 194 -5.19 1.25 15.50
CA GLY A 194 -4.78 2.26 16.49
C GLY A 194 -3.90 1.61 17.54
N GLY A 195 -3.98 2.09 18.77
CA GLY A 195 -3.26 1.51 19.90
C GLY A 195 -2.80 2.54 20.91
N SER A 196 -1.89 2.12 21.76
CA SER A 196 -1.30 2.94 22.81
C SER A 196 0.21 3.11 22.61
N LEU A 197 0.71 4.27 23.02
CA LEU A 197 2.12 4.60 23.16
C LEU A 197 2.38 4.94 24.63
N SER A 198 3.35 4.26 25.24
CA SER A 198 3.76 4.47 26.62
C SER A 198 5.12 5.13 26.68
N ILE A 199 5.15 6.39 27.12
CA ILE A 199 6.37 7.17 27.35
C ILE A 199 6.73 7.04 28.82
N PRO A 200 7.93 6.52 29.18
CA PRO A 200 8.26 6.28 30.57
C PRO A 200 8.48 7.58 31.37
N GLN A 201 8.64 7.39 32.69
CA GLN A 201 8.80 8.48 33.64
C GLN A 201 10.11 9.26 33.47
N ASN A 202 11.18 8.60 33.00
CA ASN A 202 12.49 9.23 32.84
C ASN A 202 12.69 9.62 31.38
N VAL A 203 12.77 10.92 31.14
CA VAL A 203 12.98 11.54 29.83
C VAL A 203 14.05 12.60 29.99
N THR A 204 15.12 12.48 29.21
CA THR A 204 16.24 13.43 29.17
C THR A 204 16.29 14.08 27.78
N THR A 205 17.06 15.16 27.63
CA THR A 205 17.23 15.83 26.33
C THR A 205 17.83 14.92 25.26
N ALA A 206 18.71 13.98 25.64
CA ALA A 206 19.30 13.01 24.72
C ALA A 206 18.27 12.02 24.12
N ASN A 207 17.08 11.93 24.72
CA ASN A 207 16.00 11.08 24.27
C ASN A 207 15.10 11.72 23.21
N TYR A 208 15.27 13.00 22.89
CA TYR A 208 14.41 13.63 21.89
C TYR A 208 14.80 13.23 20.48
N GLY A 209 13.82 12.80 19.69
CA GLY A 209 14.02 12.43 18.29
C GLY A 209 12.90 11.54 17.75
N ALA A 210 13.14 11.03 16.55
CA ALA A 210 12.25 10.11 15.86
C ALA A 210 12.46 8.67 16.34
N TYR A 211 11.35 7.97 16.50
CA TYR A 211 11.29 6.59 16.98
C TYR A 211 10.45 5.73 16.05
N LYS A 212 10.83 4.47 15.89
CA LYS A 212 10.09 3.45 15.14
C LYS A 212 10.09 2.11 15.86
N ALA A 213 9.14 1.25 15.56
CA ALA A 213 9.11 -0.10 16.11
C ALA A 213 10.40 -0.85 15.77
N THR A 214 11.01 -1.47 16.78
CA THR A 214 12.23 -2.28 16.62
C THR A 214 11.95 -3.55 15.82
N LEU A 215 10.77 -4.12 16.03
CA LEU A 215 10.20 -5.20 15.25
C LEU A 215 8.91 -4.70 14.60
N ALA A 216 8.82 -4.82 13.28
CA ALA A 216 7.66 -4.34 12.54
C ALA A 216 6.39 -5.12 12.92
N PRO A 217 5.30 -4.44 13.30
CA PRO A 217 3.98 -5.06 13.40
C PRO A 217 3.54 -5.62 12.05
N VAL A 218 2.90 -6.78 12.08
CA VAL A 218 2.34 -7.42 10.88
C VAL A 218 0.85 -7.62 11.10
N ILE A 219 0.05 -7.08 10.19
CA ILE A 219 -1.39 -7.31 10.14
C ILE A 219 -1.65 -8.35 9.06
N THR A 220 -2.48 -9.33 9.37
CA THR A 220 -2.95 -10.35 8.42
C THR A 220 -4.47 -10.33 8.40
N ALA A 221 -5.05 -10.47 7.21
CA ALA A 221 -6.47 -10.65 7.01
C ALA A 221 -6.72 -11.94 6.21
N ASP A 222 -7.71 -12.72 6.64
CA ASP A 222 -8.05 -14.01 6.08
C ASP A 222 -9.57 -14.09 5.89
N ASP A 223 -10.03 -14.37 4.67
CA ASP A 223 -11.45 -14.48 4.30
C ASP A 223 -12.02 -15.90 4.46
N GLN A 224 -11.23 -16.82 5.01
CA GLN A 224 -11.60 -18.19 5.38
C GLN A 224 -12.04 -19.06 4.18
N GLN A 225 -11.58 -18.74 2.97
CA GLN A 225 -11.82 -19.51 1.73
C GLN A 225 -10.66 -20.44 1.40
#